data_AF-A0A7S2S107-F1
#
_entry.id   AF-A0A7S2S107-F1
#
_cell.length_a   1.000
_cell.length_b   1.000
_cell.length_c   1.000
_cell.angle_alpha   90.00
_cell.angle_beta   90.00
_cell.angle_gamma   90.00
#
_symmetry.space_group_name_H-M   'P 1'
#
loop_
_entity.id
_entity.type
_entity.pdbx_description
1 polymer ?
#
loop_
_entity_poly.entity_id
_entity_poly.type
_entity_poly.pdbx_seq_one_letter_code
_entity_poly.pdbx_strand_id
1 'polypeptide(L)'
;IAAALKLRQLASSGAEALGARRYADAARAVQEFKVINASDRALRIAGDPTKRGYERTRTVLQRAILERYRTAVEEGDLTGLSDLTPLLSMLDLANEGVGLYLRYSQG
;
A
#
# COMPACT_ATOMS: atom_id res chain seq x y z
N ILE A 1 -17.79 -16.66 5.81
CA ILE A 1 -18.25 -16.23 4.47
C ILE A 1 -18.11 -14.72 4.32
N ALA A 2 -18.68 -13.91 5.23
CA ALA A 2 -18.56 -12.44 5.21
C ALA A 2 -17.11 -11.93 5.05
N ALA A 3 -16.16 -12.46 5.84
CA ALA A 3 -14.74 -12.09 5.73
C ALA A 3 -14.14 -12.40 4.34
N ALA A 4 -14.51 -13.51 3.73
CA ALA A 4 -14.01 -13.89 2.41
C ALA A 4 -14.57 -13.00 1.29
N LEU A 5 -15.85 -12.61 1.38
CA LEU A 5 -16.46 -11.64 0.47
C LEU A 5 -15.78 -10.27 0.62
N LYS A 6 -15.51 -9.85 1.86
CA LYS A 6 -14.80 -8.60 2.14
C LYS A 6 -13.37 -8.62 1.56
N LEU A 7 -12.63 -9.73 1.70
CA LEU A 7 -11.30 -9.87 1.07
C LEU A 7 -11.36 -9.71 -0.46
N ARG A 8 -12.34 -10.32 -1.12
CA ARG A 8 -12.56 -10.17 -2.58
C ARG A 8 -12.84 -8.72 -2.96
N GLN A 9 -13.72 -8.06 -2.21
CA GLN A 9 -14.06 -6.66 -2.41
C GLN A 9 -12.81 -5.78 -2.26
N LEU A 10 -12.03 -5.96 -1.19
CA LEU A 10 -10.82 -5.17 -0.91
C LEU A 10 -9.75 -5.36 -1.99
N ALA A 11 -9.54 -6.58 -2.48
CA ALA A 11 -8.61 -6.83 -3.58
C ALA A 11 -9.03 -6.09 -4.86
N SER A 12 -10.33 -6.10 -5.18
CA SER A 12 -10.88 -5.40 -6.35
C SER A 12 -10.82 -3.87 -6.19
N SER A 13 -11.28 -3.35 -5.05
CA SER A 13 -11.31 -1.90 -4.81
C SER A 13 -9.91 -1.32 -4.70
N GLY A 14 -8.96 -2.06 -4.12
CA GLY A 14 -7.56 -1.66 -4.09
C GLY A 14 -6.95 -1.56 -5.50
N ALA A 15 -7.25 -2.52 -6.37
CA ALA A 15 -6.79 -2.48 -7.77
C ALA A 15 -7.41 -1.32 -8.55
N GLU A 16 -8.70 -1.07 -8.39
CA GLU A 16 -9.40 0.05 -9.01
C GLU A 16 -8.86 1.41 -8.54
N ALA A 17 -8.69 1.57 -7.21
CA ALA A 17 -8.13 2.78 -6.63
C ALA A 17 -6.71 3.04 -7.13
N LEU A 18 -5.87 2.01 -7.23
CA LEU A 18 -4.53 2.10 -7.79
C LEU A 18 -4.56 2.54 -9.26
N GLY A 19 -5.43 1.95 -10.08
CA GLY A 19 -5.62 2.34 -11.48
C GLY A 19 -6.05 3.80 -11.65
N ALA A 20 -6.90 4.28 -10.73
CA ALA A 20 -7.34 5.67 -10.66
C ALA A 20 -6.33 6.62 -9.97
N ARG A 21 -5.14 6.13 -9.59
CA ARG A 21 -4.11 6.87 -8.82
C ARG A 21 -4.60 7.43 -7.48
N ARG A 22 -5.67 6.85 -6.91
CA ARG A 22 -6.18 7.16 -5.56
C ARG A 22 -5.37 6.37 -4.52
N TYR A 23 -4.11 6.75 -4.34
CA TYR A 23 -3.16 5.94 -3.56
C TYR A 23 -3.55 5.75 -2.09
N ALA A 24 -4.16 6.76 -1.46
CA ALA A 24 -4.65 6.64 -0.08
C ALA A 24 -5.73 5.57 0.05
N ASP A 25 -6.69 5.53 -0.89
CA ASP A 25 -7.76 4.52 -0.90
C ASP A 25 -7.19 3.12 -1.17
N ALA A 26 -6.23 3.02 -2.09
CA ALA A 26 -5.53 1.77 -2.38
C ALA A 26 -4.75 1.27 -1.14
N ALA A 27 -4.05 2.15 -0.42
CA ALA A 27 -3.31 1.82 0.78
C ALA A 27 -4.22 1.35 1.92
N ARG A 28 -5.36 2.03 2.13
CA ARG A 28 -6.38 1.59 3.10
C ARG A 28 -6.91 0.21 2.76
N ALA A 29 -7.23 -0.05 1.50
CA ALA A 29 -7.71 -1.37 1.07
C ALA A 29 -6.67 -2.47 1.29
N VAL A 30 -5.39 -2.21 0.99
CA VAL A 30 -4.27 -3.14 1.25
C VAL A 30 -4.11 -3.40 2.76
N GLN A 31 -4.12 -2.35 3.57
CA GLN A 31 -3.97 -2.48 5.03
C GLN A 31 -5.15 -3.25 5.64
N GLU A 32 -6.38 -2.94 5.24
CA GLU A 32 -7.57 -3.65 5.72
C GLU A 32 -7.57 -5.11 5.28
N PHE A 33 -7.13 -5.40 4.04
CA PHE A 33 -6.98 -6.77 3.56
C PHE A 33 -5.98 -7.54 4.43
N LYS A 34 -4.82 -6.94 4.73
CA LYS A 34 -3.79 -7.54 5.58
C LYS A 34 -4.32 -7.88 6.98
N VAL A 35 -5.09 -6.97 7.59
CA VAL A 35 -5.70 -7.19 8.91
C VAL A 35 -6.68 -8.37 8.89
N ILE A 36 -7.55 -8.46 7.89
CA ILE A 36 -8.51 -9.57 7.77
C ILE A 36 -7.80 -10.89 7.41
N ASN A 37 -6.75 -10.82 6.58
CA ASN A 37 -5.94 -11.96 6.16
C ASN A 37 -5.16 -12.63 7.31
N ALA A 38 -5.02 -11.98 8.48
CA ALA A 38 -4.52 -12.66 9.68
C ALA A 38 -5.39 -13.88 10.10
N SER A 39 -6.58 -14.03 9.53
CA SER A 39 -7.45 -15.19 9.72
C SER A 39 -7.39 -16.17 8.51
N ASP A 40 -6.50 -17.16 8.55
CA ASP A 40 -6.21 -18.15 7.47
C ASP A 40 -7.45 -18.80 6.80
N ARG A 41 -8.57 -18.93 7.51
CA ARG A 41 -9.81 -19.52 6.97
C ARG A 41 -10.50 -18.62 5.95
N ALA A 42 -10.46 -17.30 6.12
CA ALA A 42 -11.14 -16.37 5.23
C ALA A 42 -10.47 -16.32 3.86
N LEU A 43 -9.12 -16.35 3.83
CA LEU A 43 -8.35 -16.34 2.59
C LEU A 43 -8.57 -17.61 1.77
N ARG A 44 -8.60 -18.79 2.42
CA ARG A 44 -8.91 -20.06 1.74
C ARG A 44 -10.26 -20.03 1.03
N ILE A 45 -11.27 -19.41 1.64
CA ILE A 45 -12.60 -19.26 1.03
C ILE A 45 -12.58 -18.18 -0.07
N ALA A 46 -11.83 -17.09 0.13
CA ALA A 46 -11.72 -16.02 -0.86
C ALA A 46 -11.09 -16.53 -2.17
N GLY A 47 -10.06 -17.37 -2.05
CA GLY A 47 -9.41 -18.07 -3.15
C GLY A 47 -8.10 -17.42 -3.62
N ASP A 48 -7.27 -18.20 -4.31
CA ASP A 48 -5.96 -17.77 -4.81
C ASP A 48 -5.99 -16.55 -5.72
N PRO A 49 -6.98 -16.36 -6.62
CA PRO A 49 -7.04 -15.15 -7.45
C PRO A 49 -7.13 -13.87 -6.62
N THR A 50 -7.86 -13.90 -5.51
CA THR A 50 -7.98 -12.77 -4.58
C THR A 50 -6.65 -12.46 -3.90
N LYS A 51 -5.94 -13.49 -3.44
CA LYS A 51 -4.61 -13.35 -2.84
C LYS A 51 -3.62 -12.74 -3.83
N ARG A 52 -3.54 -13.29 -5.04
CA ARG A 52 -2.63 -12.79 -6.10
C ARG A 52 -2.96 -11.36 -6.52
N GLY A 53 -4.25 -11.03 -6.64
CA GLY A 53 -4.70 -9.67 -6.93
C GLY A 53 -4.24 -8.68 -5.87
N TYR A 54 -4.45 -9.01 -4.59
CA TYR A 54 -3.94 -8.23 -3.46
C TYR A 54 -2.41 -8.06 -3.50
N GLU A 55 -1.65 -9.15 -3.66
CA GLU A 55 -0.18 -9.12 -3.68
C GLU A 55 0.36 -8.24 -4.82
N ARG A 56 -0.26 -8.35 -6.00
CA ARG A 56 0.08 -7.51 -7.16
C ARG A 56 -0.21 -6.04 -6.87
N THR A 57 -1.40 -5.71 -6.39
CA THR A 57 -1.78 -4.33 -6.04
C THR A 57 -0.84 -3.75 -5.00
N ARG A 58 -0.54 -4.51 -3.92
CA ARG A 58 0.40 -4.09 -2.89
C ARG A 58 1.79 -3.80 -3.47
N THR A 59 2.32 -4.69 -4.29
CA THR A 59 3.67 -4.53 -4.88
C THR A 59 3.76 -3.30 -5.76
N VAL A 60 2.77 -3.09 -6.64
CA VAL A 60 2.76 -1.92 -7.54
C VAL A 60 2.58 -0.63 -6.75
N LEU A 61 1.69 -0.63 -5.75
CA LEU A 61 1.46 0.53 -4.89
C LEU A 61 2.71 0.89 -4.08
N GLN A 62 3.38 -0.08 -3.48
CA GLN A 62 4.63 0.14 -2.73
C GLN A 62 5.69 0.83 -3.60
N ARG A 63 5.91 0.32 -4.82
CA ARG A 63 6.86 0.92 -5.77
C ARG A 63 6.48 2.37 -6.12
N ALA A 64 5.21 2.60 -6.44
CA ALA A 64 4.73 3.94 -6.79
C ALA A 64 4.87 4.95 -5.64
N ILE A 65 4.61 4.53 -4.40
CA ILE A 65 4.78 5.39 -3.22
C ILE A 65 6.25 5.69 -2.93
N LEU A 66 7.13 4.68 -3.01
CA LEU A 66 8.57 4.89 -2.80
C LEU A 66 9.18 5.82 -3.84
N GLU A 67 8.82 5.65 -5.11
CA GLU A 67 9.30 6.51 -6.20
C GLU A 67 8.87 7.96 -5.97
N ARG A 68 7.59 8.20 -5.66
CA ARG A 68 7.08 9.54 -5.33
C ARG A 68 7.73 10.13 -4.08
N TYR A 69 7.92 9.32 -3.04
CA TYR A 69 8.55 9.77 -1.81
C TYR A 69 10.01 10.18 -2.08
N ARG A 70 10.74 9.39 -2.86
CA ARG A 70 12.10 9.72 -3.29
C ARG A 70 12.13 11.05 -4.05
N THR A 71 11.24 11.26 -5.02
CA THR A 71 11.15 12.53 -5.75
C THR A 71 10.86 13.70 -4.81
N ALA A 72 9.92 13.54 -3.87
CA ALA A 72 9.62 14.59 -2.89
C ALA A 72 10.83 14.91 -1.98
N VAL A 73 11.64 13.90 -1.62
CA VAL A 73 12.91 14.13 -0.92
C VAL A 73 13.91 14.89 -1.80
N GLU A 74 14.09 14.47 -3.05
CA GLU A 74 15.00 15.09 -4.03
C GLU A 74 14.66 16.57 -4.30
N GLU A 75 13.36 16.89 -4.35
CA GLU A 75 12.85 18.24 -4.64
C GLU A 75 12.69 19.11 -3.38
N GLY A 76 12.88 18.54 -2.18
CA GLY A 76 12.59 19.23 -0.92
C GLY A 76 11.10 19.55 -0.72
N ASP A 77 10.20 18.79 -1.34
CA ASP A 77 8.74 18.96 -1.22
C ASP A 77 8.22 18.44 0.12
N LEU A 78 8.24 19.30 1.14
CA LEU A 78 7.73 19.00 2.47
C LEU A 78 6.24 18.63 2.49
N THR A 79 5.44 19.16 1.55
CA THR A 79 4.00 18.86 1.48
C THR A 79 3.81 17.43 0.99
N GLY A 80 4.46 17.07 -0.12
CA GLY A 80 4.46 15.71 -0.65
C GLY A 80 4.99 14.68 0.36
N LEU A 81 6.04 15.02 1.11
CA LEU A 81 6.54 14.14 2.19
C LEU A 81 5.50 13.93 3.30
N SER A 82 4.82 15.01 3.72
CA SER A 82 3.76 14.93 4.74
C SER A 82 2.60 14.03 4.29
N ASP A 83 2.18 14.15 3.04
CA ASP A 83 1.09 13.37 2.46
C ASP A 83 1.45 11.89 2.26
N LEU A 84 2.71 11.59 1.91
CA LEU A 84 3.17 10.23 1.60
C LEU A 84 3.60 9.44 2.85
N THR A 85 4.05 10.11 3.92
CA THR A 85 4.55 9.44 5.13
C THR A 85 3.53 8.48 5.78
N PRO A 86 2.23 8.84 5.93
CA PRO A 86 1.23 7.90 6.43
C PRO A 86 1.07 6.66 5.54
N LEU A 87 1.20 6.81 4.23
CA LEU A 87 1.09 5.71 3.28
C LEU A 87 2.24 4.73 3.40
N LEU A 88 3.46 5.22 3.70
CA LEU A 88 4.60 4.35 3.97
C LEU A 88 4.33 3.44 5.18
N SER A 89 3.73 3.98 6.25
CA SER A 89 3.36 3.19 7.43
C SER A 89 2.32 2.11 7.08
N MET A 90 1.27 2.47 6.35
CA MET A 90 0.21 1.53 5.92
C MET A 90 0.72 0.42 4.99
N LEU A 91 1.87 0.61 4.34
CA LEU A 91 2.43 -0.31 3.35
C LEU A 91 3.67 -1.06 3.85
N ASP A 92 3.98 -0.99 5.14
CA ASP A 92 5.19 -1.57 5.76
C ASP A 92 6.51 -1.03 5.18
N LEU A 93 6.52 0.22 4.72
CA LEU A 93 7.66 0.88 4.07
C LEU A 93 8.33 1.95 4.95
N ALA A 94 7.95 2.06 6.23
CA ALA A 94 8.46 3.10 7.11
C ALA A 94 10.00 3.14 7.19
N ASN A 95 10.64 1.97 7.28
CA ASN A 95 12.11 1.87 7.34
C ASN A 95 12.77 2.33 6.03
N GLU A 96 12.19 2.00 4.88
CA GLU A 96 12.69 2.42 3.57
C GLU A 96 12.56 3.94 3.38
N GLY A 97 11.43 4.52 3.81
CA GLY A 97 11.21 5.96 3.79
C GLY A 97 12.20 6.74 4.67
N VAL A 98 12.46 6.26 5.89
CA VAL A 98 13.48 6.85 6.78
C VAL A 98 14.87 6.75 6.14
N GLY A 99 15.21 5.61 5.55
CA GLY A 99 16.48 5.42 4.85
C GLY A 99 16.67 6.38 3.67
N LEU A 100 15.62 6.64 2.89
CA LEU A 100 15.65 7.63 1.81
C LEU A 100 15.88 9.04 2.36
N TYR A 101 15.10 9.46 3.37
CA TYR A 101 15.24 10.79 3.94
C TYR A 101 16.64 11.04 4.53
N LEU A 102 17.18 10.10 5.31
CA LEU A 102 18.49 10.24 5.94
C LEU A 102 19.64 10.35 4.94
N ARG A 103 19.58 9.60 3.83
CA ARG A 103 20.61 9.67 2.78
C ARG A 103 20.68 11.04 2.11
N TYR A 104 19.55 11.72 1.97
CA TYR A 104 19.50 13.06 1.38
C TYR A 104 19.77 14.17 2.39
N SER A 105 19.35 14.01 3.65
CA SER A 105 19.64 15.02 4.69
C SER A 105 21.12 15.08 5.10
N GLN A 106 21.92 14.05 4.76
CA GLN A 106 23.36 13.98 5.06
C GLN A 106 24.26 14.24 3.83
N GLY A 107 23.67 14.47 2.66
CA GLY A 107 24.38 14.83 1.42
C GLY A 107 24.29 16.32 1.15
#